data_AF-A0A7D5QCP3-F1
#
_entry.id   AF-A0A7D5QCP3-F1
#
_cell.length_a   1.000
_cell.length_b   1.000
_cell.length_c   1.000
_cell.angle_alpha   90.00
_cell.angle_beta   90.00
_cell.angle_gamma   90.00
#
_symmetry.space_group_name_H-M   'P 1'
#
loop_
_entity.id
_entity.type
_entity.pdbx_description
1 polymer ?
#
loop_
_entity_poly.entity_id
_entity_poly.type
_entity_poly.pdbx_seq_one_letter_code
_entity_poly.pdbx_strand_id
1 'polypeptide(L)' 'MVECSEPDCGAPASVRLHVPWADDRNVCTAHGRALVQREGVVAEPLVDADGEWN' A
#
# COMPACT_ATOMS: atom_id res chain seq x y z
N MET A 1 -11.94 7.01 -2.79
CA MET A 1 -10.95 5.92 -2.93
C MET A 1 -9.59 6.57 -2.99
N VAL A 2 -8.63 6.13 -2.18
CA VAL A 2 -7.26 6.68 -2.21
C VAL A 2 -6.51 5.98 -3.35
N GLU A 3 -5.77 6.72 -4.15
CA GLU A 3 -4.93 6.17 -5.23
C GLU A 3 -3.57 5.71 -4.68
N CYS A 4 -2.91 4.81 -5.40
CA CYS A 4 -1.57 4.38 -5.08
C CYS A 4 -0.61 5.57 -5.11
N SER A 5 0.19 5.73 -4.05
CA SER A 5 1.14 6.86 -3.95
C SER A 5 2.39 6.70 -4.82
N GLU A 6 2.60 5.50 -5.39
CA GLU A 6 3.74 5.25 -6.29
C GLU A 6 3.56 6.00 -7.62
N PRO A 7 4.65 6.56 -8.18
CA PRO A 7 4.59 7.30 -9.42
C PRO A 7 4.12 6.42 -10.57
N ASP A 8 3.35 7.00 -11.50
CA ASP A 8 2.80 6.32 -12.68
C ASP A 8 1.81 5.17 -12.37
N CYS A 9 1.26 5.13 -11.15
CA CYS A 9 0.28 4.12 -10.74
C CYS A 9 -1.08 4.72 -10.40
N GLY A 10 -2.05 4.60 -11.30
CA GLY A 10 -3.45 4.99 -11.06
C GLY A 10 -4.31 3.91 -10.38
N ALA A 11 -3.70 2.86 -9.84
CA ALA A 11 -4.45 1.78 -9.17
C ALA A 11 -4.97 2.25 -7.80
N PRO A 12 -6.10 1.72 -7.32
CA PRO A 12 -6.56 2.03 -5.97
C PRO A 12 -5.58 1.51 -4.92
N ALA A 13 -5.34 2.32 -3.89
CA ALA A 13 -4.62 1.88 -2.71
C ALA A 13 -5.46 0.88 -1.91
N SER A 14 -4.79 -0.17 -1.42
CA SER A 14 -5.43 -1.23 -0.64
C SER A 14 -4.61 -1.59 0.60
N VAL A 15 -3.37 -1.10 0.70
CA VAL A 15 -2.50 -1.31 1.84
C VAL A 15 -1.80 -0.01 2.25
N ARG A 16 -1.56 0.16 3.55
CA ARG A 16 -0.69 1.17 4.13
C ARG A 16 0.67 0.56 4.41
N LEU A 17 1.72 1.26 4.00
CA LEU A 17 3.10 0.93 4.36
C LEU A 17 3.51 1.77 5.56
N HIS A 18 3.92 1.09 6.63
CA HIS A 18 4.57 1.69 7.77
C HIS A 18 6.08 1.80 7.52
N VAL A 19 6.54 3.04 7.35
CA VAL A 19 7.92 3.34 7.01
C VAL A 19 8.62 3.94 8.24
N PRO A 20 9.62 3.27 8.85
CA PRO A 20 10.23 3.75 10.10
C PRO A 20 10.97 5.09 9.99
N TRP A 21 11.32 5.50 8.78
CA TRP A 21 12.21 6.64 8.49
C TRP A 21 11.55 7.72 7.62
N ALA A 22 10.26 7.57 7.30
CA ALA A 22 9.50 8.52 6.49
C ALA A 22 8.03 8.49 6.90
N ASP A 23 7.19 9.23 6.19
CA ASP A 23 5.74 9.17 6.39
C ASP A 23 5.14 7.86 5.86
N ASP A 24 4.00 7.46 6.41
CA ASP A 24 3.28 6.27 5.96
C ASP A 24 2.72 6.48 4.55
N ARG A 25 2.80 5.45 3.71
CA ARG A 25 2.39 5.54 2.30
C ARG A 25 1.27 4.57 1.99
N ASN A 26 0.20 5.03 1.35
CA ASN A 26 -0.88 4.16 0.88
C ASN A 26 -0.58 3.72 -0.56
N VAL A 27 -0.54 2.41 -0.81
CA VAL A 27 -0.19 1.84 -2.11
C VAL A 27 -1.15 0.71 -2.50
N CYS A 28 -1.18 0.35 -3.77
CA CYS A 28 -1.91 -0.83 -4.23
C CYS A 28 -1.22 -2.11 -3.73
N THR A 29 -1.94 -3.24 -3.71
CA THR A 29 -1.41 -4.54 -3.25
C THR A 29 -0.16 -4.98 -3.99
N ALA A 30 -0.06 -4.69 -5.30
CA ALA A 30 1.10 -5.03 -6.12
C ALA A 30 2.37 -4.29 -5.67
N HIS A 31 2.28 -2.97 -5.51
CA HIS A 31 3.40 -2.17 -5.01
C HIS A 31 3.71 -2.48 -3.55
N GLY A 32 2.69 -2.68 -2.71
CA GLY A 32 2.91 -3.08 -1.32
C GLY A 32 3.75 -4.35 -1.21
N ARG A 33 3.43 -5.40 -1.98
CA ARG A 33 4.21 -6.65 -2.00
C ARG A 33 5.66 -6.42 -2.44
N ALA A 34 5.89 -5.59 -3.45
CA ALA A 34 7.24 -5.31 -3.92
C ALA A 34 8.05 -4.49 -2.90
N LEU A 35 7.43 -3.48 -2.27
CA LEU A 35 8.09 -2.54 -1.37
C LEU A 35 8.45 -3.19 -0.03
N VAL A 36 7.58 -4.04 0.53
CA VAL A 36 7.89 -4.81 1.75
C VAL A 36 9.18 -5.65 1.58
N GLN A 37 9.34 -6.27 0.41
CA GLN A 37 10.50 -7.11 0.11
C GLN A 37 11.77 -6.29 -0.16
N ARG A 38 11.64 -5.12 -0.81
CA ARG A 38 12.79 -4.30 -1.25
C ARG A 38 13.29 -3.37 -0.15
N GLU A 39 12.38 -2.81 0.63
CA GLU A 39 12.66 -1.76 1.61
C GLU A 39 12.59 -2.28 3.05
N GLY A 40 12.05 -3.47 3.31
CA GLY A 40 11.92 -4.00 4.67
C GLY A 40 10.90 -3.26 5.53
N VAL A 41 9.92 -2.63 4.88
CA VAL A 41 8.79 -1.91 5.52
C VAL A 41 7.64 -2.87 5.83
N VAL A 42 6.74 -2.47 6.74
CA VAL A 42 5.58 -3.29 7.12
C VAL A 42 4.35 -2.84 6.33
N ALA A 43 3.56 -3.79 5.81
CA ALA A 43 2.30 -3.49 5.15
C ALA A 43 1.10 -3.90 6.02
N GLU A 44 0.12 -3.01 6.13
CA GLU A 44 -1.18 -3.23 6.77
C GLU A 44 -2.30 -3.06 5.72
N PRO A 45 -3.32 -3.94 5.67
CA PRO A 45 -4.49 -3.71 4.82
C PRO A 45 -5.23 -2.45 5.26
N LEU A 46 -5.63 -1.61 4.30
CA LEU A 46 -6.52 -0.50 4.62
C LEU A 46 -7.89 -1.07 5.03
N VAL A 47 -8.39 -0.68 6.20
CA VAL A 47 -9.68 -1.16 6.76
C VAL A 47 -10.87 -0.90 5.81
N ASP A 48 -10.78 0.11 4.94
CA ASP A 48 -11.78 0.39 3.90
C ASP A 48 -11.66 -0.50 2.64
N ALA A 49 -10.76 -1.49 2.62
CA ALA A 49 -10.71 -2.53 1.59
C ALA A 49 -11.67 -3.70 1.89
N ASP A 50 -12.75 -3.44 2.64
CA ASP A 50 -13.84 -4.36 3.04
C ASP A 50 -14.75 -4.79 1.88
N GLY A 51 -14.21 -4.91 0.66
CA GLY A 51 -15.00 -5.05 -0.56
C GLY A 51 -14.92 -6.39 -1.28
N GLU A 52 -13.77 -7.07 -1.34
CA GLU A 52 -13.56 -8.13 -2.34
C GLU A 52 -12.61 -9.24 -1.85
N TRP A 53 -12.95 -9.89 -0.74
CA TRP A 53 -12.36 -11.18 -0.36
C TRP A 53 -13.50 -12.19 -0.12
N ASN A 54 -14.13 -12.64 -1.21
CA ASN A 54 -14.95 -13.86 -1.24
C ASN A 54 -14.21 -14.97 -1.99
#